data_AF-A0A2V8K781-F1
#
_entry.id   AF-A0A2V8K781-F1
#
_cell.length_a   1.000
_cell.length_b   1.000
_cell.length_c   1.000
_cell.angle_alpha   90.00
_cell.angle_beta   90.00
_cell.angle_gamma   90.00
#
_symmetry.space_group_name_H-M   'P 1'
#
loop_
_entity.id
_entity.type
_entity.pdbx_description
1 polymer ?
#
loop_
_entity_poly.entity_id
_entity_poly.type
_entity_poly.pdbx_seq_one_letter_code
_entity_poly.pdbx_strand_id
1 'polypeptide(L)'
;MFLQRDKKTLRLLALVLFSACWIYTALLTLPFTYGMPTINLDGSYGFGSNYFSDAGFRYGSDLIFTYGPLGYLFYPEDIGNHIVIANVIRGAVWALLLVHLVLLYRAGMKGLAKALLFMAAIIPIRIPLFYHFDYYAVTVLIVLIVYSIERPRAVLAPISIVFLMGILALTKFTGYAMALIGVLLLLVVRYDRERKAIHRRDVYLALAVVLALPGAFLLHNPSLVGLFNYVYGSLQISSGYSEAMSTPTGTADVVYETILVTLFAAGVIYATAKRALPVAVAAVLFVLYWMNFKHGFVRGMDHTLLSFLFEIVLAALLIALLRPGSPLTGKYAAAFPLFVTVALLGLSLHWFEVWTKVWWSSALPRQATAELLNWNATRRRIEDETKKSDEFSRLPPAFRNRLENSTAIVFPWELSYARSGHFKLQPLYTMQAYSAYTAYLDRKTAEHIRVDSNRVEYVLFDWQDIDARHPLLDVPATWMALADSYEPVEFGPGKLLLRRRHTPVQHKQRVVQEVPLPIGQWVSVPHTTDFWARIRIPDTPFGAIRKAAFKADAVYLTLESDNYMARFRVTPAVLSIPFPLTRFPVDVESFVDALQSKPVKDSITRIRLDPESPNHYGQPSLQLLEETLSQITFADH
;
A
#
# COMPACT_ATOMS: atom_id res chain seq x y z
N MET A 1 39.77 9.48 -36.24
CA MET A 1 40.90 8.61 -35.83
C MET A 1 40.49 7.40 -34.95
N PHE A 2 39.19 7.11 -34.69
CA PHE A 2 38.76 6.04 -33.75
C PHE A 2 38.24 4.73 -34.38
N LEU A 3 38.32 4.55 -35.71
CA LEU A 3 37.52 3.55 -36.43
C LEU A 3 38.27 2.29 -36.95
N GLN A 4 39.44 1.97 -36.39
CA GLN A 4 40.11 0.67 -36.63
C GLN A 4 40.61 0.04 -35.32
N ARG A 5 39.76 0.00 -34.28
CA ARG A 5 40.06 -0.83 -33.09
C ARG A 5 39.83 -2.29 -33.44
N ASP A 6 40.80 -3.15 -33.14
CA ASP A 6 40.64 -4.59 -33.33
C ASP A 6 39.49 -5.15 -32.46
N LYS A 7 38.94 -6.31 -32.84
CA LYS A 7 37.81 -6.92 -32.11
C LYS A 7 38.13 -7.20 -30.63
N LYS A 8 39.41 -7.40 -30.28
CA LYS A 8 39.84 -7.62 -28.89
C LYS A 8 39.69 -6.35 -28.07
N THR A 9 40.14 -5.21 -28.60
CA THR A 9 40.03 -3.89 -27.95
C THR A 9 38.58 -3.51 -27.69
N LEU A 10 37.69 -3.72 -28.67
CA LEU A 10 36.25 -3.47 -28.51
C LEU A 10 35.61 -4.35 -27.42
N ARG A 11 35.99 -5.64 -27.35
CA ARG A 11 35.51 -6.55 -26.30
C ARG A 11 36.03 -6.15 -24.92
N LEU A 12 37.29 -5.74 -24.83
CA LEU A 12 37.88 -5.26 -23.58
C LEU A 12 37.17 -4.00 -23.09
N LEU A 13 36.94 -3.01 -23.96
CA LEU A 13 36.21 -1.79 -23.61
C LEU A 13 34.78 -2.09 -23.16
N ALA A 14 34.08 -3.01 -23.85
CA ALA A 14 32.75 -3.45 -23.46
C ALA A 14 32.72 -4.12 -22.08
N LEU A 15 33.73 -4.96 -21.78
CA LEU A 15 33.89 -5.59 -20.48
C LEU A 15 34.17 -4.56 -19.37
N VAL A 16 35.07 -3.60 -19.62
CA VAL A 16 35.40 -2.54 -18.66
C VAL A 16 34.18 -1.67 -18.38
N LEU A 17 33.49 -1.21 -19.42
CA LEU A 17 32.27 -0.41 -19.28
C LEU A 17 31.18 -1.18 -18.51
N PHE A 18 30.92 -2.43 -18.92
CA PHE A 18 29.93 -3.27 -18.23
C PHE A 18 30.30 -3.46 -16.77
N SER A 19 31.56 -3.78 -16.47
CA SER A 19 32.02 -4.02 -15.09
C SER A 19 31.89 -2.76 -14.24
N ALA A 20 32.25 -1.59 -14.78
CA ALA A 20 32.09 -0.31 -14.08
C ALA A 20 30.61 -0.01 -13.79
N CYS A 21 29.73 -0.13 -14.79
CA CYS A 21 28.29 0.06 -14.60
C CYS A 21 27.70 -0.96 -13.63
N TRP A 22 28.11 -2.23 -13.71
CA TRP A 22 27.61 -3.30 -12.87
C TRP A 22 28.03 -3.11 -11.41
N ILE A 23 29.29 -2.74 -11.14
CA ILE A 23 29.76 -2.40 -9.80
C ILE A 23 28.98 -1.19 -9.26
N TYR A 24 28.80 -0.16 -10.09
CA TYR A 24 28.05 1.02 -9.68
C TYR A 24 26.59 0.70 -9.35
N THR A 25 25.90 -0.07 -10.21
CA THR A 25 24.53 -0.54 -9.95
C THR A 25 24.49 -1.42 -8.70
N ALA A 26 25.45 -2.33 -8.52
CA ALA A 26 25.53 -3.19 -7.34
C ALA A 26 25.57 -2.35 -6.06
N LEU A 27 26.47 -1.37 -5.98
CA LEU A 27 26.60 -0.47 -4.85
C LEU A 27 25.35 0.37 -4.61
N LEU A 28 24.75 0.93 -5.66
CA LEU A 28 23.57 1.80 -5.53
C LEU A 28 22.29 1.06 -5.15
N THR A 29 22.22 -0.26 -5.39
CA THR A 29 21.01 -1.07 -5.18
C THR A 29 21.15 -2.02 -4.00
N LEU A 30 22.14 -1.82 -3.11
CA LEU A 30 22.26 -2.56 -1.86
C LEU A 30 20.97 -2.39 -1.04
N PRO A 31 20.19 -3.46 -0.79
CA PRO A 31 18.85 -3.34 -0.19
C PRO A 31 18.88 -3.47 1.35
N PHE A 32 19.99 -3.08 1.97
CA PHE A 32 20.17 -3.22 3.42
C PHE A 32 19.86 -1.90 4.09
N THR A 33 18.76 -1.88 4.85
CA THR A 33 18.27 -0.69 5.52
C THR A 33 17.98 -1.05 6.97
N TYR A 34 18.56 -0.28 7.89
CA TYR A 34 18.42 -0.49 9.32
C TYR A 34 17.97 0.83 9.93
N GLY A 35 16.67 1.08 9.84
CA GLY A 35 16.07 2.37 10.15
C GLY A 35 15.61 2.46 11.60
N MET A 36 15.58 3.70 12.10
CA MET A 36 14.94 4.01 13.37
C MET A 36 13.43 3.82 13.25
N PRO A 37 12.76 3.34 14.30
CA PRO A 37 11.33 3.38 14.33
C PRO A 37 10.85 4.84 14.43
N THR A 38 9.94 5.26 13.55
CA THR A 38 9.34 6.59 13.60
C THR A 38 7.96 6.55 14.24
N ILE A 39 7.59 7.64 14.93
CA ILE A 39 6.28 7.76 15.57
C ILE A 39 5.44 8.58 14.62
N ASN A 40 4.72 7.86 13.80
CA ASN A 40 3.79 8.36 12.82
C ASN A 40 3.02 7.16 12.28
N LEU A 41 2.08 7.47 11.40
CA LEU A 41 1.31 6.49 10.65
C LEU A 41 2.19 5.36 10.05
N ASP A 42 3.32 5.73 9.45
CA ASP A 42 4.18 4.82 8.69
C ASP A 42 5.03 3.91 9.57
N GLY A 43 5.71 4.49 10.56
CA GLY A 43 6.51 3.73 11.51
C GLY A 43 5.65 2.83 12.41
N SER A 44 4.39 3.20 12.63
CA SER A 44 3.41 2.36 13.34
C SER A 44 3.11 1.04 12.63
N TYR A 45 2.77 1.05 11.34
CA TYR A 45 2.58 -0.22 10.61
C TYR A 45 3.90 -0.91 10.32
N GLY A 46 5.03 -0.18 10.29
CA GLY A 46 6.37 -0.74 10.26
C GLY A 46 6.57 -1.68 11.46
N PHE A 47 6.32 -1.18 12.67
CA PHE A 47 6.31 -1.98 13.88
C PHE A 47 5.28 -3.11 13.84
N GLY A 48 4.02 -2.81 13.50
CA GLY A 48 2.93 -3.79 13.45
C GLY A 48 3.25 -4.97 12.52
N SER A 49 3.84 -4.72 11.35
CA SER A 49 4.22 -5.75 10.38
C SER A 49 5.32 -6.68 10.90
N ASN A 50 6.18 -6.20 11.80
CA ASN A 50 7.16 -7.04 12.49
C ASN A 50 6.52 -7.76 13.68
N TYR A 51 5.87 -7.03 14.58
CA TYR A 51 5.31 -7.57 15.82
C TYR A 51 4.27 -8.67 15.55
N PHE A 52 3.27 -8.43 14.69
CA PHE A 52 2.17 -9.38 14.50
C PHE A 52 2.59 -10.64 13.74
N SER A 53 3.66 -10.58 12.94
CA SER A 53 4.19 -11.74 12.22
C SER A 53 4.77 -12.81 13.16
N ASP A 54 5.29 -12.40 14.32
CA ASP A 54 5.86 -13.29 15.35
C ASP A 54 4.96 -13.47 16.59
N ALA A 55 3.95 -12.61 16.78
CA ALA A 55 3.07 -12.65 17.97
C ALA A 55 1.98 -13.74 17.94
N GLY A 56 2.03 -14.66 16.97
CA GLY A 56 1.12 -15.81 16.86
C GLY A 56 -0.21 -15.52 16.14
N PHE A 57 -0.35 -14.34 15.55
CA PHE A 57 -1.52 -13.99 14.74
C PHE A 57 -1.37 -14.48 13.29
N ARG A 58 -2.49 -14.84 12.68
CA ARG A 58 -2.55 -15.38 11.32
C ARG A 58 -3.19 -14.37 10.38
N TYR A 59 -2.43 -13.95 9.37
CA TYR A 59 -2.97 -13.13 8.30
C TYR A 59 -4.12 -13.85 7.58
N GLY A 60 -5.13 -13.07 7.20
CA GLY A 60 -6.42 -13.51 6.68
C GLY A 60 -7.45 -13.82 7.78
N SER A 61 -7.05 -14.43 8.90
CA SER A 61 -8.02 -14.81 9.95
C SER A 61 -8.09 -13.77 11.07
N ASP A 62 -6.93 -13.39 11.60
CA ASP A 62 -6.82 -12.48 12.74
C ASP A 62 -6.57 -11.04 12.27
N LEU A 63 -5.83 -10.87 11.17
CA LEU A 63 -5.58 -9.56 10.57
C LEU A 63 -5.40 -9.62 9.05
N ILE A 64 -5.60 -8.48 8.39
CA ILE A 64 -5.29 -8.20 7.00
C ILE A 64 -4.77 -6.76 6.93
N PHE A 65 -3.78 -6.52 6.09
CA PHE A 65 -3.26 -5.18 5.87
C PHE A 65 -2.77 -5.03 4.43
N THR A 66 -2.36 -3.82 4.05
CA THR A 66 -1.73 -3.58 2.74
C THR A 66 -0.48 -4.45 2.55
N TYR A 67 0.20 -4.79 3.65
CA TYR A 67 1.26 -5.78 3.71
C TYR A 67 0.78 -7.12 4.28
N GLY A 68 1.33 -8.22 3.76
CA GLY A 68 1.06 -9.58 4.23
C GLY A 68 2.04 -10.06 5.32
N PRO A 69 2.11 -11.39 5.56
CA PRO A 69 3.00 -11.99 6.57
C PRO A 69 4.49 -11.68 6.44
N LEU A 70 4.96 -11.37 5.23
CA LEU A 70 6.33 -10.97 4.98
C LEU A 70 6.46 -9.44 4.89
N GLY A 71 5.48 -8.68 5.40
CA GLY A 71 5.45 -7.22 5.35
C GLY A 71 6.67 -6.56 6.00
N TYR A 72 7.23 -7.20 7.04
CA TYR A 72 8.48 -6.78 7.67
C TYR A 72 9.68 -6.71 6.69
N LEU A 73 9.59 -7.33 5.50
CA LEU A 73 10.57 -7.15 4.43
C LEU A 73 10.62 -5.74 3.84
N PHE A 74 9.71 -4.83 4.18
CA PHE A 74 9.80 -3.39 3.84
C PHE A 74 10.55 -2.58 4.89
N TYR A 75 10.32 -2.87 6.17
CA TYR A 75 10.88 -2.13 7.29
C TYR A 75 11.28 -3.12 8.40
N PRO A 76 12.39 -3.87 8.25
CA PRO A 76 12.76 -4.88 9.22
C PRO A 76 13.18 -4.19 10.53
N GLU A 77 12.53 -4.58 11.63
CA GLU A 77 12.88 -4.19 12.99
C GLU A 77 13.52 -5.39 13.72
N ASP A 78 14.26 -5.12 14.80
CA ASP A 78 14.92 -6.16 15.62
C ASP A 78 13.93 -6.90 16.51
N ILE A 79 12.95 -7.54 15.87
CA ILE A 79 11.94 -8.40 16.47
C ILE A 79 12.17 -9.81 15.92
N GLY A 80 12.41 -10.76 16.81
CA GLY A 80 12.69 -12.15 16.43
C GLY A 80 13.91 -12.26 15.51
N ASN A 81 13.72 -12.86 14.34
CA ASN A 81 14.76 -13.02 13.32
C ASN A 81 14.51 -12.13 12.08
N HIS A 82 13.62 -11.13 12.15
CA HIS A 82 13.16 -10.40 10.99
C HIS A 82 14.26 -9.67 10.23
N ILE A 83 15.22 -9.01 10.91
CA ILE A 83 16.34 -8.38 10.20
C ILE A 83 17.20 -9.41 9.46
N VAL A 84 17.47 -10.56 10.08
CA VAL A 84 18.28 -11.63 9.43
C VAL A 84 17.55 -12.18 8.21
N ILE A 85 16.25 -12.50 8.35
CA ILE A 85 15.43 -13.01 7.25
C ILE A 85 15.33 -11.95 6.14
N ALA A 86 15.11 -10.68 6.49
CA ALA A 86 15.07 -9.59 5.54
C ALA A 86 16.40 -9.43 4.80
N ASN A 87 17.53 -9.49 5.50
CA ASN A 87 18.85 -9.43 4.88
C ASN A 87 19.07 -10.57 3.90
N VAL A 88 18.69 -11.80 4.26
CA VAL A 88 18.82 -12.97 3.38
C VAL A 88 17.91 -12.82 2.15
N ILE A 89 16.63 -12.51 2.33
CA ILE A 89 15.67 -12.43 1.22
C ILE A 89 15.98 -11.23 0.31
N ARG A 90 16.16 -10.04 0.88
CA ARG A 90 16.52 -8.84 0.11
C ARG A 90 17.86 -9.01 -0.59
N GLY A 91 18.86 -9.57 0.10
CA GLY A 91 20.17 -9.90 -0.47
C GLY A 91 20.05 -10.91 -1.60
N ALA A 92 19.20 -11.92 -1.49
CA ALA A 92 18.92 -12.87 -2.57
C ALA A 92 18.27 -12.18 -3.78
N VAL A 93 17.29 -11.29 -3.57
CA VAL A 93 16.66 -10.51 -4.66
C VAL A 93 17.68 -9.58 -5.34
N TRP A 94 18.56 -8.93 -4.59
CA TRP A 94 19.68 -8.15 -5.14
C TRP A 94 20.67 -9.02 -5.92
N ALA A 95 21.04 -10.19 -5.39
CA ALA A 95 21.89 -11.13 -6.11
C ALA A 95 21.23 -11.61 -7.41
N LEU A 96 19.91 -11.86 -7.41
CA LEU A 96 19.16 -12.20 -8.62
C LEU A 96 19.25 -11.09 -9.66
N LEU A 97 19.10 -9.83 -9.27
CA LEU A 97 19.29 -8.68 -10.18
C LEU A 97 20.68 -8.73 -10.84
N LEU A 98 21.72 -8.80 -10.01
CA LEU A 98 23.11 -8.72 -10.47
C LEU A 98 23.51 -9.91 -11.34
N VAL A 99 23.11 -11.12 -10.96
CA VAL A 99 23.34 -12.35 -11.74
C VAL A 99 22.66 -12.22 -13.09
N HIS A 100 21.41 -11.77 -13.16
CA HIS A 100 20.69 -11.70 -14.42
C HIS A 100 21.16 -10.56 -15.33
N LEU A 101 21.71 -9.47 -14.78
CA LEU A 101 22.44 -8.47 -15.58
C LEU A 101 23.71 -9.05 -16.22
N VAL A 102 24.46 -9.88 -15.49
CA VAL A 102 25.63 -10.62 -16.04
C VAL A 102 25.19 -11.64 -17.09
N LEU A 103 24.10 -12.37 -16.84
CA LEU A 103 23.57 -13.34 -17.79
C LEU A 103 23.05 -12.69 -19.07
N LEU A 104 22.45 -11.49 -18.97
CA LEU A 104 22.11 -10.65 -20.12
C LEU A 104 23.36 -10.23 -20.87
N TYR A 105 24.40 -9.73 -20.20
CA TYR A 105 25.68 -9.44 -20.84
C TYR A 105 26.24 -10.65 -21.60
N ARG A 106 26.23 -11.83 -20.98
CA ARG A 106 26.66 -13.10 -21.58
C ARG A 106 25.75 -13.59 -22.72
N ALA A 107 24.59 -12.96 -22.93
CA ALA A 107 23.74 -13.23 -24.09
C ALA A 107 24.27 -12.62 -25.41
N GLY A 108 25.36 -11.83 -25.36
CA GLY A 108 26.02 -11.23 -26.52
C GLY A 108 25.80 -9.71 -26.59
N MET A 109 26.19 -9.06 -27.70
CA MET A 109 26.16 -7.58 -27.80
C MET A 109 24.76 -6.97 -27.61
N LYS A 110 23.70 -7.65 -28.07
CA LYS A 110 22.31 -7.21 -27.83
C LYS A 110 21.95 -7.31 -26.34
N GLY A 111 22.41 -8.36 -25.68
CA GLY A 111 22.24 -8.56 -24.25
C GLY A 111 23.04 -7.56 -23.40
N LEU A 112 24.27 -7.23 -23.81
CA LEU A 112 25.05 -6.14 -23.23
C LEU A 112 24.30 -4.80 -23.31
N ALA A 113 23.76 -4.45 -24.48
CA ALA A 113 23.01 -3.20 -24.65
C ALA A 113 21.77 -3.16 -23.73
N LYS A 114 21.06 -4.27 -23.59
CA LYS A 114 19.92 -4.40 -22.66
C LYS A 114 20.34 -4.29 -21.20
N ALA A 115 21.45 -4.93 -20.82
CA ALA A 115 21.97 -4.83 -19.46
C ALA A 115 22.37 -3.38 -19.12
N LEU A 116 23.08 -2.71 -20.04
CA LEU A 116 23.42 -1.28 -19.90
C LEU A 116 22.18 -0.39 -19.84
N LEU A 117 21.17 -0.67 -20.66
CA LEU A 117 19.89 0.06 -20.64
C LEU A 117 19.18 -0.09 -19.29
N PHE A 118 19.06 -1.31 -18.75
CA PHE A 118 18.44 -1.51 -17.44
C PHE A 118 19.28 -0.91 -16.30
N MET A 119 20.62 -0.99 -16.36
CA MET A 119 21.45 -0.29 -15.39
C MET A 119 21.23 1.23 -15.44
N ALA A 120 21.13 1.82 -16.64
CA ALA A 120 20.79 3.23 -16.82
C ALA A 120 19.39 3.60 -16.32
N ALA A 121 18.43 2.67 -16.42
CA ALA A 121 17.07 2.84 -15.90
C ALA A 121 17.00 2.70 -14.36
N ILE A 122 17.82 1.83 -13.78
CA ILE A 122 17.84 1.51 -12.34
C ILE A 122 18.52 2.60 -11.51
N ILE A 123 19.59 3.22 -12.05
CA ILE A 123 20.38 4.24 -11.33
C ILE A 123 19.51 5.41 -10.82
N PRO A 124 18.62 6.03 -11.63
CA PRO A 124 17.76 7.12 -11.18
C PRO A 124 16.74 6.71 -10.09
N ILE A 125 16.31 5.44 -10.10
CA ILE A 125 15.21 4.96 -9.23
C ILE A 125 15.71 4.35 -7.91
N ARG A 126 17.00 4.50 -7.59
CA ARG A 126 17.64 3.83 -6.45
C ARG A 126 16.99 4.12 -5.09
N ILE A 127 16.44 5.33 -4.88
CA ILE A 127 15.77 5.67 -3.61
C ILE A 127 14.48 4.85 -3.43
N PRO A 128 13.51 4.86 -4.38
CA PRO A 128 12.37 3.97 -4.28
C PRO A 128 12.76 2.51 -4.10
N LEU A 129 13.79 2.05 -4.81
CA LEU A 129 14.28 0.68 -4.65
C LEU A 129 14.79 0.39 -3.23
N PHE A 130 15.39 1.38 -2.58
CA PHE A 130 15.92 1.25 -1.23
C PHE A 130 14.81 1.16 -0.16
N TYR A 131 13.72 1.91 -0.32
CA TYR A 131 12.63 2.00 0.67
C TYR A 131 11.41 1.13 0.35
N HIS A 132 11.19 0.77 -0.92
CA HIS A 132 10.02 0.01 -1.37
C HIS A 132 10.43 -1.30 -2.05
N PHE A 133 10.39 -2.37 -1.24
CA PHE A 133 10.85 -3.69 -1.65
C PHE A 133 10.02 -4.32 -2.79
N ASP A 134 8.73 -4.00 -2.89
CA ASP A 134 7.87 -4.41 -4.01
C ASP A 134 8.38 -3.87 -5.35
N TYR A 135 8.67 -2.56 -5.44
CA TYR A 135 9.23 -1.94 -6.65
C TYR A 135 10.58 -2.55 -7.02
N TYR A 136 11.39 -2.90 -6.02
CA TYR A 136 12.61 -3.66 -6.22
C TYR A 136 12.34 -5.02 -6.85
N ALA A 137 11.51 -5.84 -6.21
CA ALA A 137 11.21 -7.18 -6.69
C ALA A 137 10.57 -7.16 -8.10
N VAL A 138 9.68 -6.22 -8.40
CA VAL A 138 9.10 -6.07 -9.75
C VAL A 138 10.14 -5.59 -10.76
N THR A 139 11.08 -4.73 -10.39
CA THR A 139 12.20 -4.34 -11.27
C THR A 139 13.09 -5.55 -11.61
N VAL A 140 13.43 -6.37 -10.61
CA VAL A 140 14.16 -7.62 -10.83
C VAL A 140 13.38 -8.54 -11.75
N LEU A 141 12.07 -8.69 -11.51
CA LEU A 141 11.19 -9.49 -12.36
C LEU A 141 11.23 -9.04 -13.83
N ILE A 142 11.23 -7.73 -14.10
CA ILE A 142 11.33 -7.20 -15.47
C ILE A 142 12.66 -7.63 -16.13
N VAL A 143 13.77 -7.58 -15.40
CA VAL A 143 15.08 -8.06 -15.89
C VAL A 143 15.03 -9.58 -16.16
N LEU A 144 14.40 -10.36 -15.27
CA LEU A 144 14.18 -11.80 -15.45
C LEU A 144 13.33 -12.12 -16.67
N ILE A 145 12.27 -11.35 -16.92
CA ILE A 145 11.40 -11.48 -18.09
C ILE A 145 12.21 -11.24 -19.36
N VAL A 146 13.00 -10.16 -19.43
CA VAL A 146 13.82 -9.87 -20.60
C VAL A 146 14.88 -10.94 -20.82
N TYR A 147 15.53 -11.43 -19.76
CA TYR A 147 16.46 -12.55 -19.88
C TYR A 147 15.77 -13.83 -20.37
N SER A 148 14.58 -14.14 -19.84
CA SER A 148 13.76 -15.29 -20.23
C SER A 148 13.34 -15.25 -21.70
N ILE A 149 13.19 -14.05 -22.26
CA ILE A 149 12.89 -13.82 -23.68
C ILE A 149 14.13 -14.06 -24.54
N GLU A 150 15.31 -13.62 -24.11
CA GLU A 150 16.57 -13.79 -24.84
C GLU A 150 17.12 -15.22 -24.75
N ARG A 151 16.87 -15.91 -23.63
CA ARG A 151 17.33 -17.28 -23.37
C ARG A 151 16.14 -18.16 -22.92
N PRO A 152 15.21 -18.52 -23.82
CA PRO A 152 13.97 -19.20 -23.45
C PRO A 152 14.16 -20.63 -22.91
N ARG A 153 15.34 -21.23 -23.09
CA ARG A 153 15.71 -22.55 -22.55
C ARG A 153 16.43 -22.48 -21.20
N ALA A 154 16.76 -21.29 -20.70
CA ALA A 154 17.41 -21.15 -19.40
C ALA A 154 16.40 -21.41 -18.27
N VAL A 155 16.75 -22.30 -17.35
CA VAL A 155 15.85 -22.76 -16.27
C VAL A 155 15.90 -21.84 -15.04
N LEU A 156 17.03 -21.14 -14.82
CA LEU A 156 17.22 -20.29 -13.65
C LEU A 156 16.19 -19.15 -13.56
N ALA A 157 15.85 -18.53 -14.70
CA ALA A 157 14.95 -17.39 -14.71
C ALA A 157 13.50 -17.76 -14.33
N PRO A 158 12.88 -18.82 -14.91
CA PRO A 158 11.59 -19.33 -14.43
C PRO A 158 11.56 -19.65 -12.93
N ILE A 159 12.61 -20.28 -12.38
CA ILE A 159 12.72 -20.54 -10.94
C ILE A 159 12.73 -19.23 -10.14
N SER A 160 13.53 -18.27 -10.59
CA SER A 160 13.64 -16.94 -9.97
C SER A 160 12.31 -16.17 -10.02
N ILE A 161 11.55 -16.29 -11.12
CA ILE A 161 10.22 -15.70 -11.27
C ILE A 161 9.24 -16.30 -10.25
N VAL A 162 9.16 -17.63 -10.15
CA VAL A 162 8.24 -18.29 -9.20
C VAL A 162 8.59 -17.94 -7.75
N PHE A 163 9.89 -17.90 -7.43
CA PHE A 163 10.37 -17.44 -6.11
C PHE A 163 9.90 -16.01 -5.81
N LEU A 164 10.14 -15.05 -6.72
CA LEU A 164 9.71 -13.66 -6.53
C LEU A 164 8.18 -13.53 -6.42
N MET A 165 7.42 -14.32 -7.18
CA MET A 165 5.95 -14.32 -7.09
C MET A 165 5.49 -14.76 -5.69
N GLY A 166 6.09 -15.81 -5.12
CA GLY A 166 5.76 -16.27 -3.77
C GLY A 166 6.09 -15.23 -2.70
N ILE A 167 7.25 -14.56 -2.81
CA ILE A 167 7.62 -13.46 -1.91
C ILE A 167 6.64 -12.29 -2.05
N LEU A 168 6.38 -11.81 -3.27
CA LEU A 168 5.44 -10.71 -3.52
C LEU A 168 4.03 -11.00 -3.01
N ALA A 169 3.57 -12.25 -3.13
CA ALA A 169 2.25 -12.67 -2.64
C ALA A 169 2.10 -12.51 -1.13
N LEU A 170 3.19 -12.69 -0.36
CA LEU A 170 3.20 -12.57 1.09
C LEU A 170 3.69 -11.22 1.60
N THR A 171 4.33 -10.40 0.75
CA THR A 171 4.71 -9.03 1.12
C THR A 171 3.62 -8.02 0.80
N LYS A 172 3.15 -7.97 -0.45
CA LYS A 172 2.17 -6.97 -0.91
C LYS A 172 1.38 -7.48 -2.13
N PHE A 173 0.07 -7.69 -1.94
CA PHE A 173 -0.82 -8.29 -2.95
C PHE A 173 -0.82 -7.54 -4.30
N THR A 174 -0.77 -6.21 -4.29
CA THR A 174 -0.73 -5.41 -5.53
C THR A 174 0.57 -5.61 -6.31
N GLY A 175 1.70 -5.84 -5.62
CA GLY A 175 2.97 -6.20 -6.24
C GLY A 175 2.91 -7.57 -6.92
N TYR A 176 2.25 -8.55 -6.28
CA TYR A 176 1.96 -9.85 -6.91
C TYR A 176 1.08 -9.71 -8.15
N ALA A 177 0.03 -8.88 -8.09
CA ALA A 177 -0.84 -8.65 -9.24
C ALA A 177 -0.09 -8.01 -10.43
N MET A 178 0.75 -7.00 -10.19
CA MET A 178 1.62 -6.42 -11.22
C MET A 178 2.58 -7.45 -11.81
N ALA A 179 3.18 -8.27 -10.96
CA ALA A 179 4.10 -9.33 -11.37
C ALA A 179 3.41 -10.40 -12.24
N LEU A 180 2.16 -10.76 -11.93
CA LEU A 180 1.35 -11.68 -12.73
C LEU A 180 1.13 -11.14 -14.17
N ILE A 181 0.83 -9.84 -14.32
CA ILE A 181 0.72 -9.20 -15.63
C ILE A 181 2.08 -9.16 -16.34
N GLY A 182 3.18 -8.97 -15.61
CA GLY A 182 4.54 -9.11 -16.15
C GLY A 182 4.84 -10.52 -16.69
N VAL A 183 4.39 -11.57 -15.99
CA VAL A 183 4.54 -12.95 -16.50
C VAL A 183 3.64 -13.18 -17.72
N LEU A 184 2.42 -12.64 -17.74
CA LEU A 184 1.57 -12.65 -18.94
C LEU A 184 2.28 -12.01 -20.13
N LEU A 185 2.96 -10.87 -19.93
CA LEU A 185 3.78 -10.23 -20.97
C LEU A 185 4.84 -11.19 -21.52
N LEU A 186 5.57 -11.91 -20.66
CA LEU A 186 6.55 -12.91 -21.06
C LEU A 186 5.92 -13.98 -21.96
N LEU A 187 4.78 -14.53 -21.56
CA LEU A 187 4.07 -15.58 -22.29
C LEU A 187 3.60 -15.09 -23.67
N VAL A 188 3.02 -13.88 -23.74
CA VAL A 188 2.56 -13.25 -24.99
C VAL A 188 3.74 -12.99 -25.94
N VAL A 189 4.87 -12.50 -25.42
CA VAL A 189 6.07 -12.25 -26.23
C VAL A 189 6.66 -13.55 -26.77
N ARG A 190 6.73 -14.62 -25.96
CA ARG A 190 7.21 -15.94 -26.41
C ARG A 190 6.31 -16.51 -27.49
N TYR A 191 4.99 -16.46 -27.28
CA TYR A 191 4.02 -16.89 -28.26
C TYR A 191 4.20 -16.17 -29.61
N ASP A 192 4.40 -14.84 -29.64
CA ASP A 192 4.69 -14.14 -30.91
C ASP A 192 6.04 -14.56 -31.52
N ARG A 193 7.12 -14.59 -30.72
CA ARG A 193 8.48 -14.88 -31.20
C ARG A 193 8.65 -16.33 -31.67
N GLU A 194 7.91 -17.26 -31.10
CA GLU A 194 7.97 -18.71 -31.40
C GLU A 194 6.86 -19.13 -32.37
N ARG A 195 6.42 -18.21 -33.23
CA ARG A 195 5.44 -18.46 -34.31
C ARG A 195 4.12 -19.05 -33.82
N LYS A 196 3.60 -18.51 -32.71
CA LYS A 196 2.32 -18.89 -32.11
C LYS A 196 2.30 -20.33 -31.57
N ALA A 197 3.46 -20.86 -31.19
CA ALA A 197 3.56 -22.13 -30.49
C ALA A 197 3.38 -21.94 -28.98
N ILE A 198 2.66 -22.86 -28.34
CA ILE A 198 2.58 -22.97 -26.89
C ILE A 198 3.45 -24.15 -26.47
N HIS A 199 4.50 -23.91 -25.69
CA HIS A 199 5.37 -24.96 -25.19
C HIS A 199 4.97 -25.39 -23.77
N ARG A 200 5.22 -26.66 -23.43
CA ARG A 200 4.94 -27.22 -22.09
C ARG A 200 5.55 -26.39 -20.96
N ARG A 201 6.77 -25.87 -21.16
CA ARG A 201 7.45 -24.99 -20.18
C ARG A 201 6.67 -23.72 -19.87
N ASP A 202 5.93 -23.18 -20.83
CA ASP A 202 5.18 -21.93 -20.68
C ASP A 202 3.88 -22.20 -19.91
N VAL A 203 3.26 -23.35 -20.16
CA VAL A 203 2.13 -23.87 -19.36
C VAL A 203 2.57 -24.13 -17.91
N TYR A 204 3.71 -24.79 -17.71
CA TYR A 204 4.24 -25.05 -16.37
C TYR A 204 4.62 -23.77 -15.63
N LEU A 205 5.19 -22.78 -16.32
CA LEU A 205 5.48 -21.49 -15.72
C LEU A 205 4.18 -20.76 -15.32
N ALA A 206 3.19 -20.71 -16.21
CA ALA A 206 1.90 -20.08 -15.92
C ALA A 206 1.23 -20.74 -14.71
N LEU A 207 1.20 -22.07 -14.66
CA LEU A 207 0.66 -22.81 -13.52
C LEU A 207 1.45 -22.55 -12.24
N ALA A 208 2.79 -22.61 -12.29
CA ALA A 208 3.63 -22.39 -11.12
C ALA A 208 3.49 -20.97 -10.55
N VAL A 209 3.33 -19.96 -11.41
CA VAL A 209 3.11 -18.57 -10.99
C VAL A 209 1.74 -18.39 -10.35
N VAL A 210 0.68 -18.98 -10.91
CA VAL A 210 -0.67 -18.95 -10.30
C VAL A 210 -0.69 -19.69 -8.96
N LEU A 211 0.04 -20.80 -8.87
CA LEU A 211 0.17 -21.58 -7.64
C LEU A 211 1.15 -20.97 -6.63
N ALA A 212 1.91 -19.93 -6.98
CA ALA A 212 2.90 -19.32 -6.09
C ALA A 212 2.24 -18.66 -4.88
N LEU A 213 1.11 -17.97 -5.05
CA LEU A 213 0.36 -17.38 -3.93
C LEU A 213 -0.21 -18.44 -2.99
N PRO A 214 -1.07 -19.39 -3.44
CA PRO A 214 -1.62 -20.39 -2.54
C PRO A 214 -0.52 -21.29 -1.95
N GLY A 215 0.51 -21.62 -2.73
CA GLY A 215 1.65 -22.40 -2.24
C GLY A 215 2.44 -21.67 -1.14
N ALA A 216 2.85 -20.42 -1.38
CA ALA A 216 3.58 -19.63 -0.38
C ALA A 216 2.73 -19.38 0.87
N PHE A 217 1.44 -19.07 0.71
CA PHE A 217 0.54 -18.87 1.83
C PHE A 217 0.35 -20.14 2.66
N LEU A 218 0.12 -21.30 2.03
CA LEU A 218 -0.10 -22.55 2.75
C LEU A 218 1.17 -23.07 3.45
N LEU A 219 2.36 -22.72 2.95
CA LEU A 219 3.62 -22.96 3.66
C LEU A 219 3.74 -22.11 4.92
N HIS A 220 3.23 -20.87 4.89
CA HIS A 220 3.23 -19.97 6.05
C HIS A 220 2.10 -20.31 7.05
N ASN A 221 0.89 -20.56 6.54
CA ASN A 221 -0.30 -20.88 7.30
C ASN A 221 -1.11 -21.98 6.57
N PRO A 222 -1.05 -23.26 7.01
CA PRO A 222 -1.67 -24.39 6.32
C PRO A 222 -3.19 -24.44 6.54
N SER A 223 -3.90 -23.39 6.13
CA SER A 223 -5.36 -23.25 6.24
C SER A 223 -5.96 -22.72 4.95
N LEU A 224 -6.86 -23.50 4.35
CA LEU A 224 -7.60 -23.09 3.13
C LEU A 224 -8.59 -21.96 3.41
N VAL A 225 -9.21 -21.94 4.60
CA VAL A 225 -10.08 -20.84 5.03
C VAL A 225 -9.25 -19.58 5.23
N GLY A 226 -8.07 -19.69 5.85
CA GLY A 226 -7.12 -18.58 5.99
C GLY A 226 -6.69 -18.02 4.64
N LEU A 227 -6.40 -18.89 3.66
CA LEU A 227 -6.05 -18.49 2.30
C LEU A 227 -7.19 -17.73 1.62
N PHE A 228 -8.42 -18.24 1.71
CA PHE A 228 -9.59 -17.55 1.16
C PHE A 228 -9.76 -16.17 1.80
N ASN A 229 -9.71 -16.09 3.13
CA ASN A 229 -9.85 -14.82 3.84
C ASN A 229 -8.71 -13.84 3.53
N TYR A 230 -7.48 -14.33 3.34
CA TYR A 230 -6.34 -13.52 2.94
C TYR A 230 -6.55 -12.92 1.55
N VAL A 231 -6.88 -13.74 0.56
CA VAL A 231 -7.14 -13.28 -0.82
C VAL A 231 -8.34 -12.33 -0.86
N TYR A 232 -9.45 -12.68 -0.22
CA TYR A 232 -10.65 -11.84 -0.19
C TYR A 232 -10.40 -10.52 0.54
N GLY A 233 -9.75 -10.56 1.70
CA GLY A 233 -9.35 -9.36 2.45
C GLY A 233 -8.40 -8.46 1.65
N SER A 234 -7.39 -9.02 0.98
CA SER A 234 -6.50 -8.25 0.10
C SER A 234 -7.24 -7.62 -1.08
N LEU A 235 -8.23 -8.32 -1.66
CA LEU A 235 -9.08 -7.77 -2.71
C LEU A 235 -9.94 -6.61 -2.18
N GLN A 236 -10.48 -6.73 -0.97
CA GLN A 236 -11.27 -5.66 -0.32
C GLN A 236 -10.42 -4.41 -0.04
N ILE A 237 -9.19 -4.58 0.46
CA ILE A 237 -8.23 -3.48 0.61
C ILE A 237 -7.96 -2.83 -0.75
N SER A 238 -7.62 -3.64 -1.77
CA SER A 238 -7.30 -3.13 -3.10
C SER A 238 -8.48 -2.42 -3.78
N SER A 239 -9.72 -2.88 -3.57
CA SER A 239 -10.91 -2.27 -4.18
C SER A 239 -11.32 -0.98 -3.49
N GLY A 240 -11.18 -0.91 -2.16
CA GLY A 240 -11.54 0.27 -1.36
C GLY A 240 -10.47 1.37 -1.36
N TYR A 241 -9.21 1.02 -1.67
CA TYR A 241 -8.07 1.95 -1.62
C TYR A 241 -8.33 3.25 -2.40
N SER A 242 -8.86 3.14 -3.62
CA SER A 242 -9.08 4.33 -4.45
C SER A 242 -10.12 5.29 -3.88
N GLU A 243 -11.06 4.81 -3.07
CA GLU A 243 -12.11 5.64 -2.50
C GLU A 243 -11.62 6.33 -1.23
N ALA A 244 -10.92 5.57 -0.38
CA ALA A 244 -10.37 6.04 0.87
C ALA A 244 -9.10 6.89 0.74
N MET A 245 -8.27 6.68 -0.30
CA MET A 245 -6.94 7.30 -0.42
C MET A 245 -6.83 8.32 -1.57
N SER A 246 -7.93 8.64 -2.26
CA SER A 246 -7.95 9.70 -3.27
C SER A 246 -7.64 11.07 -2.67
N THR A 247 -6.53 11.66 -3.06
CA THR A 247 -6.18 13.05 -2.71
C THR A 247 -5.92 13.88 -3.97
N PRO A 248 -6.04 15.22 -3.91
CA PRO A 248 -5.72 16.09 -5.04
C PRO A 248 -4.31 15.83 -5.60
N THR A 249 -4.16 16.00 -6.90
CA THR A 249 -2.86 15.89 -7.60
C THR A 249 -2.41 17.30 -8.01
N GLY A 250 -1.13 17.63 -7.81
CA GLY A 250 -0.58 18.91 -8.21
C GLY A 250 -0.66 19.13 -9.72
N THR A 251 -0.91 20.37 -10.16
CA THR A 251 -1.02 20.70 -11.59
C THR A 251 0.24 20.31 -12.36
N ALA A 252 1.42 20.48 -11.77
CA ALA A 252 2.66 20.11 -12.40
C ALA A 252 2.78 18.59 -12.59
N ASP A 253 2.47 17.79 -11.57
CA ASP A 253 2.43 16.33 -11.67
C ASP A 253 1.53 15.88 -12.84
N VAL A 254 0.36 16.51 -12.99
CA VAL A 254 -0.55 16.23 -14.12
C VAL A 254 0.09 16.57 -15.47
N VAL A 255 0.78 17.72 -15.57
CA VAL A 255 1.44 18.14 -16.83
C VAL A 255 2.56 17.16 -17.21
N TYR A 256 3.46 16.83 -16.28
CA TYR A 256 4.57 15.92 -16.56
C TYR A 256 4.10 14.51 -16.86
N GLU A 257 3.11 14.01 -16.13
CA GLU A 257 2.50 12.72 -16.41
C GLU A 257 1.84 12.71 -17.78
N THR A 258 1.13 13.79 -18.15
CA THR A 258 0.53 13.92 -19.49
C THR A 258 1.59 13.84 -20.59
N ILE A 259 2.77 14.45 -20.37
CA ILE A 259 3.89 14.35 -21.31
C ILE A 259 4.41 12.90 -21.35
N LEU A 260 4.67 12.28 -20.21
CA LEU A 260 5.23 10.92 -20.13
C LEU A 260 4.30 9.87 -20.73
N VAL A 261 3.02 9.89 -20.38
CA VAL A 261 2.02 8.97 -20.94
C VAL A 261 1.88 9.18 -22.44
N THR A 262 1.93 10.42 -22.92
CA THR A 262 1.87 10.73 -24.36
C THR A 262 3.12 10.20 -25.07
N LEU A 263 4.32 10.42 -24.53
CA LEU A 263 5.57 9.92 -25.10
C LEU A 263 5.61 8.39 -25.12
N PHE A 264 5.21 7.76 -24.02
CA PHE A 264 5.16 6.31 -23.90
C PHE A 264 4.12 5.71 -24.87
N ALA A 265 2.89 6.24 -24.87
CA ALA A 265 1.82 5.78 -25.74
C ALA A 265 2.17 5.98 -27.22
N ALA A 266 2.70 7.14 -27.60
CA ALA A 266 3.17 7.41 -28.97
C ALA A 266 4.29 6.44 -29.36
N GLY A 267 5.24 6.16 -28.45
CA GLY A 267 6.27 5.14 -28.65
C GLY A 267 5.69 3.75 -28.90
N VAL A 268 4.76 3.30 -28.06
CA VAL A 268 4.09 2.00 -28.21
C VAL A 268 3.31 1.92 -29.52
N ILE A 269 2.49 2.93 -29.82
CA ILE A 269 1.64 2.99 -31.02
C ILE A 269 2.51 3.03 -32.27
N TYR A 270 3.55 3.87 -32.31
CA TYR A 270 4.45 3.98 -33.46
C TYR A 270 5.24 2.68 -33.68
N ALA A 271 5.77 2.07 -32.63
CA ALA A 271 6.46 0.78 -32.73
C ALA A 271 5.52 -0.33 -33.25
N THR A 272 4.26 -0.31 -32.82
CA THR A 272 3.23 -1.25 -33.29
C THR A 272 2.88 -1.03 -34.75
N ALA A 273 2.66 0.23 -35.16
CA ALA A 273 2.38 0.61 -36.54
C ALA A 273 3.53 0.23 -37.49
N LYS A 274 4.79 0.35 -37.03
CA LYS A 274 5.99 -0.09 -37.75
C LYS A 274 6.27 -1.59 -37.63
N ARG A 275 5.35 -2.37 -37.04
CA ARG A 275 5.45 -3.83 -36.82
C ARG A 275 6.72 -4.24 -36.05
N ALA A 276 7.32 -3.32 -35.32
CA ALA A 276 8.47 -3.54 -34.44
C ALA A 276 8.03 -4.05 -33.06
N LEU A 277 6.76 -3.87 -32.70
CA LEU A 277 6.14 -4.36 -31.48
C LEU A 277 4.82 -5.07 -31.82
N PRO A 278 4.55 -6.29 -31.34
CA PRO A 278 3.26 -6.95 -31.56
C PRO A 278 2.12 -6.25 -30.81
N VAL A 279 0.91 -6.23 -31.38
CA VAL A 279 -0.28 -5.58 -30.78
C VAL A 279 -0.59 -6.15 -29.38
N ALA A 280 -0.50 -7.46 -29.21
CA ALA A 280 -0.76 -8.08 -27.91
C ALA A 280 0.27 -7.65 -26.84
N VAL A 281 1.54 -7.46 -27.23
CA VAL A 281 2.59 -6.96 -26.34
C VAL A 281 2.34 -5.50 -25.98
N ALA A 282 1.93 -4.68 -26.96
CA ALA A 282 1.55 -3.30 -26.75
C ALA A 282 0.38 -3.18 -25.75
N ALA A 283 -0.65 -4.02 -25.89
CA ALA A 283 -1.79 -4.04 -24.96
C ALA A 283 -1.35 -4.34 -23.52
N VAL A 284 -0.49 -5.33 -23.30
CA VAL A 284 0.01 -5.64 -21.95
C VAL A 284 0.89 -4.53 -21.39
N LEU A 285 1.71 -3.87 -22.22
CA LEU A 285 2.50 -2.69 -21.79
C LEU A 285 1.61 -1.52 -21.35
N PHE A 286 0.49 -1.28 -22.04
CA PHE A 286 -0.48 -0.28 -21.61
C PHE A 286 -1.11 -0.63 -20.26
N VAL A 287 -1.42 -1.92 -20.01
CA VAL A 287 -1.93 -2.36 -18.70
C VAL A 287 -0.88 -2.14 -17.61
N LEU A 288 0.39 -2.49 -17.84
CA LEU A 288 1.46 -2.27 -16.87
C LEU A 288 1.68 -0.78 -16.57
N TYR A 289 1.67 0.07 -17.61
CA TYR A 289 1.76 1.52 -17.43
C TYR A 289 0.58 2.05 -16.62
N TRP A 290 -0.64 1.65 -16.97
CA TRP A 290 -1.86 2.05 -16.28
C TRP A 290 -1.86 1.63 -14.80
N MET A 291 -1.40 0.41 -14.47
CA MET A 291 -1.29 -0.04 -13.08
C MET A 291 -0.28 0.80 -12.29
N ASN A 292 0.85 1.15 -12.89
CA ASN A 292 1.85 2.02 -12.27
C ASN A 292 1.31 3.43 -12.01
N PHE A 293 0.71 4.03 -13.05
CA PHE A 293 0.03 5.32 -12.95
C PHE A 293 -0.99 5.33 -11.82
N LYS A 294 -1.87 4.31 -11.76
CA LYS A 294 -2.89 4.21 -10.71
C LYS A 294 -2.26 4.08 -9.32
N HIS A 295 -1.19 3.30 -9.18
CA HIS A 295 -0.51 3.14 -7.88
C HIS A 295 0.07 4.47 -7.37
N GLY A 296 0.63 5.31 -8.25
CA GLY A 296 1.23 6.59 -7.86
C GLY A 296 0.27 7.77 -7.76
N PHE A 297 -0.80 7.81 -8.57
CA PHE A 297 -1.64 9.03 -8.71
C PHE A 297 -2.99 8.99 -7.98
N VAL A 298 -3.39 7.84 -7.41
CA VAL A 298 -4.56 7.79 -6.52
C VAL A 298 -4.38 8.73 -5.33
N ARG A 299 -3.28 8.56 -4.57
CA ARG A 299 -2.88 9.47 -3.49
C ARG A 299 -1.84 10.47 -4.03
N GLY A 300 -2.33 11.58 -4.57
CA GLY A 300 -1.49 12.63 -5.16
C GLY A 300 -0.54 13.28 -4.14
N MET A 301 0.53 13.92 -4.65
CA MET A 301 1.64 14.55 -3.91
C MET A 301 2.60 13.59 -3.20
N ASP A 302 2.10 12.57 -2.49
CA ASP A 302 2.95 11.66 -1.71
C ASP A 302 3.52 10.52 -2.57
N HIS A 303 2.69 9.90 -3.42
CA HIS A 303 3.05 8.67 -4.14
C HIS A 303 3.42 8.89 -5.62
N THR A 304 3.25 10.10 -6.16
CA THR A 304 3.47 10.38 -7.60
C THR A 304 4.92 10.12 -8.02
N LEU A 305 5.88 10.31 -7.11
CA LEU A 305 7.30 10.02 -7.32
C LEU A 305 7.53 8.57 -7.75
N LEU A 306 6.77 7.62 -7.20
CA LEU A 306 6.91 6.20 -7.46
C LEU A 306 6.50 5.88 -8.91
N SER A 307 5.49 6.58 -9.44
CA SER A 307 5.04 6.40 -10.83
C SER A 307 6.11 6.86 -11.81
N PHE A 308 6.54 8.14 -11.70
CA PHE A 308 7.51 8.74 -12.61
C PHE A 308 8.80 7.95 -12.70
N LEU A 309 9.29 7.46 -11.56
CA LEU A 309 10.53 6.69 -11.51
C LEU A 309 10.33 5.31 -12.13
N PHE A 310 9.26 4.61 -11.82
CA PHE A 310 9.03 3.27 -12.37
C PHE A 310 8.72 3.29 -13.88
N GLU A 311 8.17 4.38 -14.41
CA GLU A 311 7.99 4.60 -15.86
C GLU A 311 9.31 4.56 -16.64
N ILE A 312 10.43 4.93 -16.03
CA ILE A 312 11.77 4.80 -16.63
C ILE A 312 12.08 3.33 -16.92
N VAL A 313 11.73 2.43 -15.99
CA VAL A 313 11.90 0.98 -16.15
C VAL A 313 10.95 0.44 -17.22
N LEU A 314 9.71 0.93 -17.28
CA LEU A 314 8.75 0.57 -18.32
C LEU A 314 9.20 1.04 -19.71
N ALA A 315 9.78 2.23 -19.84
CA ALA A 315 10.36 2.71 -21.09
C ALA A 315 11.57 1.87 -21.53
N ALA A 316 12.45 1.48 -20.59
CA ALA A 316 13.52 0.54 -20.86
C ALA A 316 13.00 -0.83 -21.32
N LEU A 317 11.92 -1.32 -20.69
CA LEU A 317 11.24 -2.55 -21.09
C LEU A 317 10.67 -2.45 -22.50
N LEU A 318 9.98 -1.36 -22.86
CA LEU A 318 9.50 -1.11 -24.22
C LEU A 318 10.63 -1.25 -25.25
N ILE A 319 11.76 -0.58 -25.02
CA ILE A 319 12.93 -0.64 -25.91
C ILE A 319 13.48 -2.08 -26.01
N ALA A 320 13.56 -2.79 -24.89
CA ALA A 320 14.06 -4.16 -24.84
C ALA A 320 13.15 -5.19 -25.55
N LEU A 321 11.85 -4.89 -25.66
CA LEU A 321 10.85 -5.76 -26.28
C LEU A 321 10.72 -5.60 -27.78
N LEU A 322 11.21 -4.49 -28.35
CA LEU A 322 11.25 -4.28 -29.79
C LEU A 322 11.88 -5.48 -30.52
N ARG A 323 11.34 -5.80 -31.69
CA ARG A 323 11.80 -6.94 -32.50
C ARG A 323 13.30 -6.84 -32.79
N PRO A 324 14.04 -7.97 -32.69
CA PRO A 324 15.46 -7.97 -32.95
C PRO A 324 15.81 -7.38 -34.33
N GLY A 325 16.71 -6.40 -34.36
CA GLY A 325 17.14 -5.75 -35.60
C GLY A 325 16.28 -4.57 -36.06
N SER A 326 15.23 -4.20 -35.33
CA SER A 326 14.46 -3.00 -35.62
C SER A 326 15.32 -1.73 -35.53
N PRO A 327 15.28 -0.82 -36.53
CA PRO A 327 15.97 0.47 -36.43
C PRO A 327 15.39 1.37 -35.33
N LEU A 328 14.17 1.08 -34.86
CA LEU A 328 13.55 1.83 -33.77
C LEU A 328 14.28 1.65 -32.44
N THR A 329 14.97 0.53 -32.22
CA THR A 329 15.72 0.31 -30.99
C THR A 329 16.77 1.40 -30.77
N GLY A 330 17.52 1.77 -31.82
CA GLY A 330 18.50 2.86 -31.75
C GLY A 330 17.85 4.23 -31.54
N LYS A 331 16.74 4.51 -32.23
CA LYS A 331 16.00 5.77 -32.09
C LYS A 331 15.44 5.95 -30.68
N TYR A 332 14.83 4.91 -30.12
CA TYR A 332 14.26 4.98 -28.78
C TYR A 332 15.34 4.99 -27.71
N ALA A 333 16.44 4.25 -27.89
CA ALA A 333 17.59 4.33 -26.99
C ALA A 333 18.22 5.74 -26.99
N ALA A 334 18.25 6.43 -28.14
CA ALA A 334 18.70 7.82 -28.22
C ALA A 334 17.71 8.82 -27.59
N ALA A 335 16.40 8.53 -27.63
CA ALA A 335 15.37 9.34 -26.99
C ALA A 335 15.21 9.05 -25.49
N PHE A 336 15.72 7.92 -25.00
CA PHE A 336 15.59 7.48 -23.61
C PHE A 336 16.08 8.50 -22.58
N PRO A 337 17.24 9.18 -22.76
CA PRO A 337 17.68 10.23 -21.84
C PRO A 337 16.71 11.42 -21.73
N LEU A 338 16.01 11.76 -22.81
CA LEU A 338 14.97 12.79 -22.78
C LEU A 338 13.78 12.32 -21.93
N PHE A 339 13.33 11.08 -22.14
CA PHE A 339 12.26 10.48 -21.33
C PHE A 339 12.62 10.46 -19.84
N VAL A 340 13.84 10.03 -19.50
CA VAL A 340 14.38 10.06 -18.13
C VAL A 340 14.39 11.47 -17.59
N THR A 341 14.85 12.45 -18.37
CA THR A 341 14.86 13.87 -17.94
C THR A 341 13.46 14.37 -17.61
N VAL A 342 12.46 14.07 -18.44
CA VAL A 342 11.06 14.47 -18.18
C VAL A 342 10.53 13.82 -16.89
N ALA A 343 10.79 12.53 -16.69
CA ALA A 343 10.40 11.82 -15.47
C ALA A 343 11.06 12.44 -14.21
N LEU A 344 12.34 12.81 -14.32
CA LEU A 344 13.06 13.47 -13.22
C LEU A 344 12.58 14.91 -12.97
N LEU A 345 12.16 15.63 -14.01
CA LEU A 345 11.60 16.98 -13.86
C LEU A 345 10.27 16.95 -13.09
N GLY A 346 9.43 15.93 -13.33
CA GLY A 346 8.22 15.69 -12.53
C GLY A 346 8.50 15.60 -11.02
N LEU A 347 9.61 14.95 -10.63
CA LEU A 347 10.04 14.87 -9.22
C LEU A 347 10.47 16.23 -8.65
N SER A 348 11.15 17.02 -9.47
CA SER A 348 11.91 18.19 -9.03
C SER A 348 11.07 19.32 -8.42
N LEU A 349 9.75 19.36 -8.66
CA LEU A 349 8.89 20.44 -8.17
C LEU A 349 8.37 20.24 -6.74
N HIS A 350 8.29 19.00 -6.28
CA HIS A 350 7.85 18.66 -4.92
C HIS A 350 9.01 18.14 -4.05
N TRP A 351 10.06 17.61 -4.68
CA TRP A 351 11.15 16.91 -4.00
C TRP A 351 12.53 17.51 -4.31
N PHE A 352 12.61 18.78 -4.76
CA PHE A 352 13.86 19.41 -5.21
C PHE A 352 15.01 19.26 -4.22
N GLU A 353 14.76 19.51 -2.93
CA GLU A 353 15.79 19.45 -1.89
C GLU A 353 16.30 18.02 -1.67
N VAL A 354 15.39 17.04 -1.60
CA VAL A 354 15.74 15.62 -1.47
C VAL A 354 16.51 15.15 -2.71
N TRP A 355 16.04 15.57 -3.89
CA TRP A 355 16.65 15.24 -5.18
C TRP A 355 18.07 15.81 -5.33
N THR A 356 18.30 17.07 -4.96
CA THR A 356 19.60 17.72 -5.13
C THR A 356 20.61 17.37 -4.03
N LYS A 357 20.16 17.16 -2.79
CA LYS A 357 21.06 16.96 -1.63
C LYS A 357 21.29 15.48 -1.28
N VAL A 358 20.26 14.63 -1.39
CA VAL A 358 20.28 13.24 -0.90
C VAL A 358 20.38 12.24 -2.06
N TRP A 359 19.70 12.51 -3.17
CA TRP A 359 19.49 11.52 -4.24
C TRP A 359 20.72 11.10 -4.98
N TRP A 360 21.70 11.98 -5.15
CA TRP A 360 22.97 11.66 -5.79
C TRP A 360 24.09 11.36 -4.79
N SER A 361 23.84 11.56 -3.50
CA SER A 361 24.78 11.24 -2.43
C SER A 361 25.06 9.75 -2.36
N SER A 362 26.34 9.40 -2.19
CA SER A 362 26.77 8.04 -1.86
C SER A 362 26.66 7.73 -0.37
N ALA A 363 26.10 8.63 0.45
CA ALA A 363 25.96 8.43 1.90
C ALA A 363 25.11 7.19 2.22
N LEU A 364 23.92 7.06 1.64
CA LEU A 364 23.00 5.94 1.89
C LEU A 364 23.63 4.57 1.54
N PRO A 365 24.17 4.34 0.32
CA PRO A 365 24.88 3.10 0.01
C PRO A 365 26.10 2.83 0.89
N ARG A 366 26.88 3.86 1.24
CA ARG A 366 28.06 3.71 2.10
C ARG A 366 27.65 3.31 3.51
N GLN A 367 26.59 3.92 4.04
CA GLN A 367 26.02 3.58 5.34
C GLN A 367 25.52 2.14 5.34
N ALA A 368 24.68 1.76 4.37
CA ALA A 368 24.18 0.39 4.24
C ALA A 368 25.31 -0.65 4.16
N THR A 369 26.37 -0.35 3.40
CA THR A 369 27.55 -1.22 3.30
C THR A 369 28.30 -1.31 4.62
N ALA A 370 28.56 -0.17 5.28
CA ALA A 370 29.26 -0.13 6.56
C ALA A 370 28.47 -0.85 7.66
N GLU A 371 27.14 -0.70 7.67
CA GLU A 371 26.24 -1.35 8.62
C GLU A 371 26.19 -2.87 8.41
N LEU A 372 26.22 -3.33 7.16
CA LEU A 372 26.30 -4.75 6.85
C LEU A 372 27.66 -5.35 7.26
N LEU A 373 28.77 -4.68 6.92
CA LEU A 373 30.12 -5.15 7.24
C LEU A 373 30.40 -5.16 8.75
N ASN A 374 29.83 -4.20 9.48
CA ASN A 374 29.94 -4.10 10.93
C ASN A 374 28.67 -4.59 11.64
N TRP A 375 28.11 -5.71 11.19
CA TRP A 375 26.81 -6.21 11.66
C TRP A 375 26.67 -6.26 13.19
N ASN A 376 27.69 -6.69 13.93
CA ASN A 376 27.66 -6.73 15.40
C ASN A 376 27.56 -5.34 16.05
N ALA A 377 28.14 -4.30 15.42
CA ALA A 377 28.00 -2.92 15.88
C ALA A 377 26.62 -2.36 15.51
N THR A 378 26.16 -2.65 14.28
CA THR A 378 24.83 -2.27 13.78
C THR A 378 23.72 -2.84 14.65
N ARG A 379 23.78 -4.14 14.97
CA ARG A 379 22.82 -4.80 15.85
C ARG A 379 22.77 -4.15 17.22
N ARG A 380 23.93 -3.91 17.86
CA ARG A 380 23.99 -3.21 19.15
C ARG A 380 23.41 -1.80 19.09
N ARG A 381 23.68 -1.06 18.00
CA ARG A 381 23.10 0.26 17.76
C ARG A 381 21.58 0.19 17.70
N ILE A 382 21.03 -0.74 16.92
CA ILE A 382 19.58 -0.92 16.79
C ILE A 382 18.96 -1.31 18.14
N GLU A 383 19.55 -2.28 18.86
CA GLU A 383 19.10 -2.68 20.19
C GLU A 383 19.09 -1.49 21.18
N ASP A 384 20.13 -0.66 21.17
CA ASP A 384 20.23 0.53 22.01
C ASP A 384 19.21 1.61 21.61
N GLU A 385 18.98 1.80 20.30
CA GLU A 385 17.98 2.74 19.78
C GLU A 385 16.55 2.29 20.13
N THR A 386 16.25 1.01 19.96
CA THR A 386 14.95 0.43 20.34
C THR A 386 14.70 0.58 21.84
N LYS A 387 15.70 0.37 22.70
CA LYS A 387 15.57 0.60 24.15
C LYS A 387 15.35 2.07 24.50
N LYS A 388 15.90 3.01 23.73
CA LYS A 388 15.73 4.45 23.94
C LYS A 388 14.39 4.97 23.40
N SER A 389 13.81 4.32 22.39
CA SER A 389 12.47 4.62 21.85
C SER A 389 11.39 3.96 22.73
N ASP A 390 11.36 4.32 24.01
CA ASP A 390 10.26 3.91 24.89
C ASP A 390 9.06 4.84 24.69
N GLU A 391 8.28 4.58 23.65
CA GLU A 391 7.09 5.38 23.34
C GLU A 391 6.01 5.27 24.41
N PHE A 392 5.99 4.16 25.14
CA PHE A 392 5.11 4.00 26.30
C PHE A 392 5.36 5.06 27.35
N SER A 393 6.62 5.49 27.57
CA SER A 393 6.96 6.56 28.54
C SER A 393 6.29 7.90 28.26
N ARG A 394 5.86 8.15 27.01
CA ARG A 394 5.15 9.38 26.60
C ARG A 394 3.69 9.39 27.03
N LEU A 395 3.13 8.24 27.38
CA LEU A 395 1.77 8.15 27.90
C LEU A 395 1.70 8.75 29.32
N PRO A 396 0.59 9.40 29.69
CA PRO A 396 0.40 9.90 31.04
C PRO A 396 0.59 8.80 32.08
N PRO A 397 1.13 9.09 33.28
CA PRO A 397 1.35 8.08 34.32
C PRO A 397 0.12 7.22 34.64
N ALA A 398 -1.08 7.81 34.66
CA ALA A 398 -2.32 7.08 34.90
C ALA A 398 -2.63 6.03 33.82
N PHE A 399 -2.31 6.33 32.55
CA PHE A 399 -2.47 5.40 31.43
C PHE A 399 -1.48 4.25 31.56
N ARG A 400 -0.21 4.59 31.82
CA ARG A 400 0.87 3.60 31.99
C ARG A 400 0.56 2.61 33.10
N ASN A 401 0.15 3.12 34.27
CA ASN A 401 -0.17 2.28 35.43
C ASN A 401 -1.28 1.26 35.16
N ARG A 402 -2.24 1.57 34.28
CA ARG A 402 -3.33 0.66 33.92
C ARG A 402 -2.97 -0.29 32.79
N LEU A 403 -2.17 0.16 31.83
CA LEU A 403 -1.75 -0.65 30.69
C LEU A 403 -0.67 -1.67 31.06
N GLU A 404 0.14 -1.41 32.09
CA GLU A 404 1.22 -2.30 32.51
C GLU A 404 0.74 -3.76 32.70
N ASN A 405 1.40 -4.70 32.03
CA ASN A 405 1.08 -6.14 32.00
C ASN A 405 -0.35 -6.51 31.55
N SER A 406 -1.06 -5.60 30.88
CA SER A 406 -2.39 -5.84 30.35
C SER A 406 -2.37 -6.27 28.88
N THR A 407 -3.55 -6.55 28.32
CA THR A 407 -3.74 -6.70 26.88
C THR A 407 -4.56 -5.53 26.31
N ALA A 408 -4.07 -4.89 25.25
CA ALA A 408 -4.73 -3.72 24.68
C ALA A 408 -4.73 -3.66 23.15
N ILE A 409 -5.74 -2.99 22.61
CA ILE A 409 -5.78 -2.50 21.22
C ILE A 409 -5.37 -1.03 21.23
N VAL A 410 -4.65 -0.58 20.19
CA VAL A 410 -4.43 0.84 19.93
C VAL A 410 -5.30 1.30 18.76
N PHE A 411 -5.99 2.41 18.94
CA PHE A 411 -6.83 3.03 17.93
C PHE A 411 -6.44 4.51 17.79
N PRO A 412 -6.35 5.09 16.58
CA PRO A 412 -6.62 4.45 15.29
C PRO A 412 -5.40 3.75 14.66
N TRP A 413 -4.16 4.11 15.01
CA TRP A 413 -2.98 3.51 14.37
C TRP A 413 -1.63 3.53 15.12
N GLU A 414 -1.46 4.20 16.26
CA GLU A 414 -0.12 4.39 16.88
C GLU A 414 0.38 3.14 17.63
N LEU A 415 0.66 2.07 16.88
CA LEU A 415 1.00 0.75 17.42
C LEU A 415 2.32 0.74 18.21
N SER A 416 3.19 1.74 17.98
CA SER A 416 4.53 1.77 18.58
C SER A 416 4.53 1.94 20.11
N TYR A 417 3.41 2.36 20.71
CA TYR A 417 3.24 2.36 22.18
C TYR A 417 3.49 1.01 22.82
N ALA A 418 3.30 -0.10 22.09
CA ALA A 418 3.55 -1.44 22.59
C ALA A 418 4.99 -1.93 22.42
N ARG A 419 5.87 -1.14 21.76
CA ARG A 419 7.22 -1.59 21.37
C ARG A 419 8.08 -2.00 22.57
N SER A 420 7.98 -1.28 23.69
CA SER A 420 8.72 -1.58 24.92
C SER A 420 8.19 -2.79 25.70
N GLY A 421 7.07 -3.39 25.26
CA GLY A 421 6.56 -4.64 25.83
C GLY A 421 5.80 -4.50 27.14
N HIS A 422 5.45 -3.27 27.56
CA HIS A 422 4.67 -3.01 28.77
C HIS A 422 3.25 -3.57 28.73
N PHE A 423 2.71 -3.84 27.54
CA PHE A 423 1.41 -4.48 27.37
C PHE A 423 1.40 -5.33 26.10
N LYS A 424 0.53 -6.35 26.07
CA LYS A 424 0.35 -7.19 24.90
C LYS A 424 -0.56 -6.49 23.88
N LEU A 425 0.00 -6.12 22.74
CA LEU A 425 -0.76 -5.52 21.65
C LEU A 425 -1.60 -6.58 20.93
N GLN A 426 -2.87 -6.23 20.67
CA GLN A 426 -3.81 -6.99 19.85
C GLN A 426 -4.11 -6.21 18.57
N PRO A 427 -4.16 -6.89 17.41
CA PRO A 427 -4.44 -6.23 16.15
C PRO A 427 -5.91 -5.84 16.07
N LEU A 428 -6.19 -4.68 15.45
CA LEU A 428 -7.43 -4.55 14.70
C LEU A 428 -7.37 -5.52 13.51
N TYR A 429 -8.52 -6.02 13.03
CA TYR A 429 -8.51 -6.88 11.84
C TYR A 429 -7.84 -6.19 10.64
N THR A 430 -7.90 -4.86 10.52
CA THR A 430 -7.19 -4.10 9.47
C THR A 430 -5.82 -3.57 9.89
N MET A 431 -5.28 -4.01 11.03
CA MET A 431 -4.08 -3.50 11.72
C MET A 431 -4.18 -2.03 12.17
N GLN A 432 -4.49 -1.12 11.24
CA GLN A 432 -4.78 0.29 11.46
C GLN A 432 -6.22 0.58 11.02
N ALA A 433 -6.94 1.39 11.80
CA ALA A 433 -8.37 1.62 11.62
C ALA A 433 -8.69 2.22 10.24
N TYR A 434 -7.91 3.22 9.80
CA TYR A 434 -8.17 3.91 8.52
C TYR A 434 -8.12 3.00 7.29
N SER A 435 -7.53 1.80 7.41
CA SER A 435 -7.41 0.80 6.34
C SER A 435 -8.67 -0.05 6.15
N ALA A 436 -9.71 0.15 6.97
CA ALA A 436 -11.01 -0.49 6.80
C ALA A 436 -11.86 0.19 5.72
N TYR A 437 -11.31 0.28 4.51
CA TYR A 437 -11.85 1.03 3.37
C TYR A 437 -13.23 0.59 2.87
N THR A 438 -13.74 -0.56 3.31
CA THR A 438 -15.01 -1.13 2.85
C THR A 438 -15.87 -1.54 4.03
N ALA A 439 -17.19 -1.56 3.82
CA ALA A 439 -18.13 -2.03 4.84
C ALA A 439 -17.84 -3.47 5.31
N TYR A 440 -17.24 -4.32 4.45
CA TYR A 440 -16.78 -5.64 4.85
C TYR A 440 -15.64 -5.55 5.88
N LEU A 441 -14.60 -4.78 5.57
CA LEU A 441 -13.42 -4.65 6.45
C LEU A 441 -13.80 -4.04 7.80
N ASP A 442 -14.61 -2.97 7.80
CA ASP A 442 -15.06 -2.31 9.02
C ASP A 442 -15.92 -3.24 9.90
N ARG A 443 -16.88 -3.97 9.30
CA ARG A 443 -17.66 -4.97 10.03
C ARG A 443 -16.79 -6.10 10.57
N LYS A 444 -15.80 -6.57 9.80
CA LYS A 444 -14.89 -7.63 10.25
C LYS A 444 -14.03 -7.19 11.43
N THR A 445 -13.55 -5.95 11.41
CA THR A 445 -12.86 -5.33 12.55
C THR A 445 -13.79 -5.21 13.76
N ALA A 446 -15.03 -4.76 13.57
CA ALA A 446 -16.03 -4.68 14.63
C ALA A 446 -16.37 -6.05 15.25
N GLU A 447 -16.52 -7.09 14.43
CA GLU A 447 -16.71 -8.48 14.86
C GLU A 447 -15.53 -8.95 15.71
N HIS A 448 -14.30 -8.67 15.28
CA HIS A 448 -13.09 -9.05 16.01
C HIS A 448 -13.08 -8.45 17.43
N ILE A 449 -13.38 -7.15 17.54
CA ILE A 449 -13.50 -6.45 18.83
C ILE A 449 -14.57 -7.10 19.72
N ARG A 450 -15.71 -7.50 19.16
CA ARG A 450 -16.81 -8.10 19.94
C ARG A 450 -16.50 -9.52 20.39
N VAL A 451 -15.94 -10.35 19.51
CA VAL A 451 -15.71 -11.79 19.73
C VAL A 451 -14.57 -12.06 20.70
N ASP A 452 -13.54 -11.21 20.76
CA ASP A 452 -12.41 -11.35 21.70
C ASP A 452 -12.74 -10.96 23.17
N SER A 453 -13.97 -11.24 23.60
CA SER A 453 -14.58 -10.76 24.84
C SER A 453 -13.85 -11.07 26.14
N ASN A 454 -12.93 -12.05 26.15
CA ASN A 454 -12.17 -12.45 27.34
C ASN A 454 -10.67 -12.16 27.23
N ARG A 455 -10.18 -11.48 26.17
CA ARG A 455 -8.74 -11.36 25.91
C ARG A 455 -8.20 -9.94 25.85
N VAL A 456 -9.04 -8.94 25.54
CA VAL A 456 -8.59 -7.54 25.43
C VAL A 456 -9.19 -6.71 26.55
N GLU A 457 -8.33 -6.19 27.42
CA GLU A 457 -8.74 -5.45 28.61
C GLU A 457 -8.93 -3.96 28.32
N TYR A 458 -8.04 -3.39 27.52
CA TYR A 458 -8.02 -1.95 27.25
C TYR A 458 -8.02 -1.59 25.77
N VAL A 459 -8.50 -0.39 25.48
CA VAL A 459 -8.29 0.30 24.20
C VAL A 459 -7.63 1.64 24.49
N LEU A 460 -6.43 1.81 23.98
CA LEU A 460 -5.76 3.10 23.96
C LEU A 460 -6.24 3.86 22.72
N PHE A 461 -7.11 4.84 22.94
CA PHE A 461 -7.67 5.67 21.90
C PHE A 461 -6.89 6.97 21.80
N ASP A 462 -6.48 7.32 20.59
CA ASP A 462 -5.84 8.59 20.25
C ASP A 462 -6.68 9.34 19.20
N TRP A 463 -6.99 10.60 19.47
CA TRP A 463 -7.82 11.40 18.58
C TRP A 463 -6.97 11.99 17.46
N GLN A 464 -6.84 11.23 16.38
CA GLN A 464 -6.09 11.62 15.21
C GLN A 464 -6.89 11.32 13.94
N ASP A 465 -6.68 12.11 12.89
CA ASP A 465 -7.27 11.91 11.57
C ASP A 465 -6.21 11.68 10.48
N ILE A 466 -6.66 11.19 9.33
CA ILE A 466 -5.83 11.04 8.13
C ILE A 466 -6.60 11.56 6.93
N ASP A 467 -5.98 12.44 6.16
CA ASP A 467 -6.58 13.08 4.98
C ASP A 467 -7.94 13.75 5.28
N ALA A 468 -8.07 14.39 6.46
CA ALA A 468 -9.31 15.01 6.98
C ALA A 468 -10.51 14.06 7.14
N ARG A 469 -10.25 12.75 7.32
CA ARG A 469 -11.27 11.74 7.60
C ARG A 469 -11.43 11.56 9.11
N HIS A 470 -12.63 11.87 9.60
CA HIS A 470 -12.94 11.78 11.03
C HIS A 470 -12.75 10.34 11.55
N PRO A 471 -11.99 10.11 12.64
CA PRO A 471 -11.56 8.78 13.06
C PRO A 471 -12.69 7.78 13.31
N LEU A 472 -13.85 8.26 13.74
CA LEU A 472 -15.02 7.42 14.01
C LEU A 472 -15.94 7.22 12.81
N LEU A 473 -15.95 8.19 11.89
CA LEU A 473 -16.79 8.15 10.69
C LEU A 473 -16.14 7.33 9.56
N ASP A 474 -14.82 7.19 9.62
CA ASP A 474 -14.06 6.33 8.70
C ASP A 474 -14.27 4.84 9.01
N VAL A 475 -14.72 4.50 10.23
CA VAL A 475 -14.95 3.12 10.70
C VAL A 475 -16.18 3.00 11.63
N PRO A 476 -17.39 3.32 11.17
CA PRO A 476 -18.59 3.37 12.00
C PRO A 476 -18.92 2.05 12.71
N ALA A 477 -18.72 0.88 12.09
CA ALA A 477 -18.97 -0.39 12.78
C ALA A 477 -17.93 -0.65 13.88
N THR A 478 -16.65 -0.37 13.60
CA THR A 478 -15.56 -0.50 14.58
C THR A 478 -15.79 0.43 15.75
N TRP A 479 -16.12 1.69 15.48
CA TRP A 479 -16.53 2.67 16.49
C TRP A 479 -17.64 2.10 17.37
N MET A 480 -18.71 1.57 16.76
CA MET A 480 -19.80 1.00 17.54
C MET A 480 -19.40 -0.23 18.35
N ALA A 481 -18.53 -1.09 17.84
CA ALA A 481 -18.01 -2.20 18.63
C ALA A 481 -17.22 -1.74 19.86
N LEU A 482 -16.48 -0.64 19.74
CA LEU A 482 -15.76 -0.02 20.87
C LEU A 482 -16.74 0.55 21.90
N ALA A 483 -17.74 1.32 21.46
CA ALA A 483 -18.76 1.90 22.34
C ALA A 483 -19.55 0.83 23.12
N ASP A 484 -19.92 -0.26 22.43
CA ASP A 484 -20.68 -1.37 23.02
C ASP A 484 -19.86 -2.15 24.05
N SER A 485 -18.58 -2.33 23.78
CA SER A 485 -17.74 -3.28 24.51
C SER A 485 -16.85 -2.63 25.57
N TYR A 486 -16.64 -1.31 25.52
CA TYR A 486 -15.71 -0.59 26.40
C TYR A 486 -16.34 0.67 27.02
N GLU A 487 -15.75 1.11 28.12
CA GLU A 487 -16.12 2.31 28.86
C GLU A 487 -14.87 3.16 29.18
N PRO A 488 -14.96 4.49 29.19
CA PRO A 488 -13.82 5.34 29.49
C PRO A 488 -13.42 5.23 30.98
N VAL A 489 -12.11 5.07 31.24
CA VAL A 489 -11.55 4.98 32.60
C VAL A 489 -10.45 5.99 32.88
N GLU A 490 -9.75 6.50 31.86
CA GLU A 490 -8.77 7.58 31.98
C GLU A 490 -8.88 8.57 30.82
N PHE A 491 -8.56 9.81 31.12
CA PHE A 491 -8.65 10.95 30.20
C PHE A 491 -7.30 11.66 30.13
N GLY A 492 -6.86 12.01 28.93
CA GLY A 492 -5.66 12.79 28.70
C GLY A 492 -5.81 13.70 27.47
N PRO A 493 -4.87 14.63 27.26
CA PRO A 493 -4.90 15.50 26.08
C PRO A 493 -4.93 14.67 24.79
N GLY A 494 -6.02 14.77 24.03
CA GLY A 494 -6.22 14.03 22.78
C GLY A 494 -6.33 12.51 22.92
N LYS A 495 -6.41 11.96 24.15
CA LYS A 495 -6.31 10.51 24.40
C LYS A 495 -7.30 10.02 25.43
N LEU A 496 -7.76 8.79 25.24
CA LEU A 496 -8.64 8.11 26.18
C LEU A 496 -8.14 6.69 26.39
N LEU A 497 -8.26 6.22 27.63
CA LEU A 497 -8.15 4.81 27.92
C LEU A 497 -9.54 4.26 28.17
N LEU A 498 -9.94 3.28 27.36
CA LEU A 498 -11.20 2.58 27.52
C LEU A 498 -10.93 1.21 28.13
N ARG A 499 -11.73 0.79 29.10
CA ARG A 499 -11.69 -0.54 29.72
C ARG A 499 -12.87 -1.37 29.25
N ARG A 500 -12.65 -2.66 29.03
CA ARG A 500 -13.71 -3.59 28.65
C ARG A 500 -14.83 -3.59 29.69
N ARG A 501 -16.08 -3.54 29.24
CA ARG A 501 -17.26 -3.73 30.09
C ARG A 501 -17.42 -5.20 30.45
N HIS A 502 -17.84 -5.49 31.67
CA HIS A 502 -18.25 -6.83 32.07
C HIS A 502 -19.49 -7.29 31.28
N THR A 503 -20.44 -6.37 31.07
CA THR A 503 -21.65 -6.60 30.28
C THR A 503 -21.68 -5.61 29.12
N PRO A 504 -21.50 -6.07 27.87
CA PRO A 504 -21.58 -5.20 26.70
C PRO A 504 -22.97 -4.57 26.54
N VAL A 505 -22.99 -3.33 26.08
CA VAL A 505 -24.23 -2.67 25.66
C VAL A 505 -24.59 -3.17 24.27
N GLN A 506 -25.88 -3.36 23.99
CA GLN A 506 -26.35 -3.68 22.65
C GLN A 506 -27.26 -2.57 22.13
N HIS A 507 -26.78 -1.85 21.12
CA HIS A 507 -27.60 -0.92 20.35
C HIS A 507 -28.22 -1.67 19.18
N LYS A 508 -29.54 -1.75 19.14
CA LYS A 508 -30.30 -2.25 17.99
C LYS A 508 -30.98 -1.07 17.34
N GLN A 509 -30.79 -0.88 16.04
CA GLN A 509 -31.42 0.21 15.30
C GLN A 509 -32.49 -0.32 14.34
N ARG A 510 -33.61 0.38 14.26
CA ARG A 510 -34.63 0.17 13.22
C ARG A 510 -34.69 1.40 12.32
N VAL A 511 -34.84 1.20 11.02
CA VAL A 511 -35.09 2.30 10.09
C VAL A 511 -36.49 2.85 10.39
N VAL A 512 -36.59 4.16 10.58
CA VAL A 512 -37.87 4.85 10.83
C VAL A 512 -38.24 5.79 9.71
N GLN A 513 -37.24 6.33 8.99
CA GLN A 513 -37.46 7.23 7.88
C GLN A 513 -36.38 7.06 6.82
N GLU A 514 -36.76 7.17 5.56
CA GLU A 514 -35.83 7.35 4.45
C GLU A 514 -36.05 8.74 3.84
N VAL A 515 -34.99 9.54 3.82
CA VAL A 515 -35.00 10.93 3.36
C VAL A 515 -34.06 11.02 2.16
N PRO A 516 -34.49 11.58 1.02
CA PRO A 516 -33.56 11.92 -0.06
C PRO A 516 -32.45 12.82 0.48
N LEU A 517 -31.20 12.59 0.08
CA LEU A 517 -30.06 13.45 0.43
C LEU A 517 -29.48 14.05 -0.86
N PRO A 518 -30.10 15.11 -1.44
CA PRO A 518 -29.63 15.71 -2.66
C PRO A 518 -28.23 16.30 -2.49
N ILE A 519 -27.36 16.02 -3.46
CA ILE A 519 -26.00 16.54 -3.49
C ILE A 519 -26.02 18.07 -3.44
N GLY A 520 -25.19 18.65 -2.56
CA GLY A 520 -25.04 20.10 -2.40
C GLY A 520 -26.21 20.80 -1.70
N GLN A 521 -27.22 20.07 -1.20
CA GLN A 521 -28.36 20.64 -0.49
C GLN A 521 -28.38 20.24 0.98
N TRP A 522 -28.77 21.18 1.83
CA TRP A 522 -28.99 20.91 3.24
C TRP A 522 -30.26 20.11 3.45
N VAL A 523 -30.17 19.07 4.26
CA VAL A 523 -31.30 18.26 4.72
C VAL A 523 -31.40 18.42 6.22
N SER A 524 -32.57 18.82 6.71
CA SER A 524 -32.84 18.96 8.13
C SER A 524 -32.94 17.59 8.80
N VAL A 525 -32.30 17.47 9.96
CA VAL A 525 -32.40 16.31 10.85
C VAL A 525 -33.49 16.63 11.88
N PRO A 526 -34.53 15.79 12.03
CA PRO A 526 -35.53 16.03 13.07
C PRO A 526 -34.90 15.93 14.47
N HIS A 527 -35.34 16.77 15.41
CA HIS A 527 -34.86 16.78 16.81
C HIS A 527 -35.79 16.04 17.76
N THR A 528 -36.68 15.20 17.24
CA THR A 528 -37.69 14.51 18.04
C THR A 528 -37.10 13.42 18.93
N THR A 529 -35.98 12.81 18.50
CA THR A 529 -35.28 11.70 19.15
C THR A 529 -33.80 11.70 18.77
N ASP A 530 -33.01 10.83 19.40
CA ASP A 530 -31.64 10.56 18.94
C ASP A 530 -31.65 9.67 17.71
N PHE A 531 -31.28 10.25 16.57
CA PHE A 531 -31.20 9.55 15.30
C PHE A 531 -29.80 9.04 15.01
N TRP A 532 -29.79 7.93 14.30
CA TRP A 532 -28.64 7.36 13.62
C TRP A 532 -28.79 7.61 12.12
N ALA A 533 -27.68 7.79 11.44
CA ALA A 533 -27.63 7.90 9.99
C ALA A 533 -27.07 6.64 9.36
N ARG A 534 -27.68 6.20 8.27
CA ARG A 534 -27.05 5.34 7.27
C ARG A 534 -27.16 6.03 5.92
N ILE A 535 -26.04 6.27 5.27
CA ILE A 535 -25.98 6.97 3.99
C ILE A 535 -25.51 6.02 2.90
N ARG A 536 -26.33 5.80 1.87
CA ARG A 536 -25.91 5.07 0.67
C ARG A 536 -25.64 6.05 -0.44
N ILE A 537 -24.44 5.97 -1.00
CA ILE A 537 -23.96 6.82 -2.08
C ILE A 537 -23.54 5.90 -3.24
N PRO A 538 -24.43 5.64 -4.21
CA PRO A 538 -24.08 4.79 -5.34
C PRO A 538 -23.15 5.52 -6.31
N ASP A 539 -22.25 4.79 -6.97
CA ASP A 539 -21.51 5.31 -8.12
C ASP A 539 -22.46 5.44 -9.33
N THR A 540 -22.31 6.48 -10.15
CA THR A 540 -22.89 6.45 -11.51
C THR A 540 -22.09 5.48 -12.38
N PRO A 541 -22.61 5.01 -13.53
CA PRO A 541 -21.81 4.22 -14.47
C PRO A 541 -20.51 4.94 -14.88
N PHE A 542 -20.57 6.27 -15.03
CA PHE A 542 -19.40 7.10 -15.30
C PHE A 542 -18.42 7.12 -14.11
N GLY A 543 -18.92 7.32 -12.89
CA GLY A 543 -18.12 7.27 -11.66
C GLY A 543 -17.43 5.93 -11.47
N ALA A 544 -18.15 4.82 -11.66
CA ALA A 544 -17.60 3.47 -11.57
C ALA A 544 -16.44 3.25 -12.57
N ILE A 545 -16.59 3.70 -13.82
CA ILE A 545 -15.52 3.64 -14.83
C ILE A 545 -14.35 4.54 -14.45
N ARG A 546 -14.62 5.77 -13.97
CA ARG A 546 -13.57 6.72 -13.54
C ARG A 546 -12.77 6.19 -12.35
N LYS A 547 -13.43 5.63 -11.34
CA LYS A 547 -12.82 4.97 -10.18
C LYS A 547 -12.01 3.74 -10.58
N ALA A 548 -12.52 2.96 -11.52
CA ALA A 548 -11.79 1.83 -12.07
C ALA A 548 -10.53 2.30 -12.81
N ALA A 549 -10.66 3.24 -13.75
CA ALA A 549 -9.59 3.68 -14.65
C ALA A 549 -8.56 4.63 -14.00
N PHE A 550 -8.96 5.42 -13.00
CA PHE A 550 -8.07 6.36 -12.33
C PHE A 550 -8.31 6.38 -10.83
N LYS A 551 -9.21 7.23 -10.35
CA LYS A 551 -9.54 7.34 -8.93
C LYS A 551 -10.95 7.87 -8.68
N ALA A 552 -11.47 7.63 -7.48
CA ALA A 552 -12.73 8.18 -7.02
C ALA A 552 -12.57 9.68 -6.69
N ASP A 553 -13.61 10.47 -6.88
CA ASP A 553 -13.60 11.89 -6.46
C ASP A 553 -13.89 11.95 -4.94
N ALA A 554 -13.26 12.88 -4.21
CA ALA A 554 -13.48 12.91 -2.76
C ALA A 554 -14.92 13.31 -2.43
N VAL A 555 -15.47 12.72 -1.36
CA VAL A 555 -16.79 13.08 -0.83
C VAL A 555 -16.63 13.73 0.52
N TYR A 556 -17.32 14.84 0.72
CA TYR A 556 -17.35 15.54 1.99
C TYR A 556 -18.74 15.46 2.62
N LEU A 557 -18.80 15.16 3.90
CA LEU A 557 -19.99 15.28 4.72
C LEU A 557 -19.84 16.53 5.60
N THR A 558 -20.77 17.45 5.48
CA THR A 558 -20.86 18.62 6.35
C THR A 558 -22.00 18.43 7.33
N LEU A 559 -21.70 18.53 8.62
CA LEU A 559 -22.65 18.49 9.72
C LEU A 559 -22.77 19.89 10.31
N GLU A 560 -23.99 20.33 10.56
CA GLU A 560 -24.27 21.61 11.18
C GLU A 560 -25.06 21.40 12.48
N SER A 561 -24.66 22.14 13.49
CA SER A 561 -25.34 22.31 14.78
C SER A 561 -25.67 23.80 14.97
N ASP A 562 -26.40 24.14 16.02
CA ASP A 562 -26.74 25.54 16.33
C ASP A 562 -25.48 26.40 16.58
N ASN A 563 -24.41 25.79 17.10
CA ASN A 563 -23.21 26.50 17.54
C ASN A 563 -21.94 26.21 16.72
N TYR A 564 -21.97 25.21 15.82
CA TYR A 564 -20.80 24.87 15.00
C TYR A 564 -21.16 24.23 13.67
N MET A 565 -20.19 24.24 12.75
CA MET A 565 -20.23 23.50 11.50
C MET A 565 -18.94 22.71 11.35
N ALA A 566 -19.04 21.42 11.07
CA ALA A 566 -17.90 20.53 10.89
C ALA A 566 -17.98 19.85 9.51
N ARG A 567 -16.85 19.79 8.82
CA ARG A 567 -16.75 19.19 7.48
C ARG A 567 -15.67 18.12 7.47
N PHE A 568 -16.04 16.93 7.03
CA PHE A 568 -15.14 15.77 7.00
C PHE A 568 -15.09 15.18 5.61
N ARG A 569 -13.92 14.71 5.20
CA ARG A 569 -13.84 13.77 4.08
C ARG A 569 -14.37 12.42 4.56
N VAL A 570 -15.15 11.75 3.73
CA VAL A 570 -15.77 10.46 4.06
C VAL A 570 -15.46 9.41 3.00
N THR A 571 -15.48 8.15 3.41
CA THR A 571 -15.40 7.00 2.52
C THR A 571 -16.83 6.49 2.26
N PRO A 572 -17.45 6.76 1.10
CA PRO A 572 -18.85 6.40 0.83
C PRO A 572 -19.25 4.96 1.19
N ALA A 573 -18.38 3.98 0.93
CA ALA A 573 -18.63 2.57 1.19
C ALA A 573 -18.93 2.27 2.67
N VAL A 574 -18.26 2.94 3.60
CA VAL A 574 -18.45 2.69 5.04
C VAL A 574 -19.69 3.40 5.60
N LEU A 575 -20.15 4.50 4.99
CA LEU A 575 -21.35 5.21 5.44
C LEU A 575 -22.65 4.40 5.26
N SER A 576 -22.59 3.29 4.53
CA SER A 576 -23.66 2.29 4.46
C SER A 576 -23.89 1.54 5.79
N ILE A 577 -23.03 1.77 6.78
CA ILE A 577 -23.16 1.29 8.15
C ILE A 577 -23.75 2.41 9.02
N PRO A 578 -24.74 2.11 9.90
CA PRO A 578 -25.29 3.11 10.80
C PRO A 578 -24.26 3.73 11.74
N PHE A 579 -24.33 5.05 11.93
CA PHE A 579 -23.57 5.78 12.93
C PHE A 579 -24.46 6.80 13.67
N PRO A 580 -24.14 7.18 14.92
CA PRO A 580 -24.88 8.20 15.64
C PRO A 580 -24.85 9.54 14.90
N LEU A 581 -26.01 10.12 14.60
CA LEU A 581 -26.11 11.38 13.85
C LEU A 581 -26.35 12.56 14.79
N THR A 582 -27.43 12.52 15.56
CA THR A 582 -27.84 13.63 16.43
C THR A 582 -26.77 13.96 17.48
N ARG A 583 -26.09 12.91 17.97
CA ARG A 583 -25.04 12.98 19.01
C ARG A 583 -23.63 12.77 18.44
N PHE A 584 -23.41 13.10 17.17
CA PHE A 584 -22.12 12.81 16.54
C PHE A 584 -20.98 13.58 17.23
N PRO A 585 -19.97 12.90 17.78
CA PRO A 585 -18.84 13.55 18.42
C PRO A 585 -17.88 14.12 17.38
N VAL A 586 -17.39 15.33 17.62
CA VAL A 586 -16.47 16.06 16.73
C VAL A 586 -15.10 16.32 17.36
N ASP A 587 -14.96 16.01 18.64
CA ASP A 587 -13.74 16.11 19.44
C ASP A 587 -13.74 15.04 20.56
N VAL A 588 -12.66 14.98 21.33
CA VAL A 588 -12.50 14.00 22.42
C VAL A 588 -13.52 14.20 23.52
N GLU A 589 -13.81 15.44 23.87
CA GLU A 589 -14.73 15.79 24.95
C GLU A 589 -16.16 15.34 24.62
N SER A 590 -16.66 15.69 23.44
CA SER A 590 -17.97 15.25 22.94
C SER A 590 -18.05 13.74 22.75
N PHE A 591 -16.92 13.09 22.42
CA PHE A 591 -16.82 11.65 22.35
C PHE A 591 -16.96 10.96 23.71
N VAL A 592 -16.33 11.51 24.75
CA VAL A 592 -16.51 11.04 26.13
C VAL A 592 -17.96 11.21 26.55
N ASP A 593 -18.57 12.35 26.24
CA ASP A 593 -19.96 12.61 26.57
C ASP A 593 -20.90 11.62 25.86
N ALA A 594 -20.61 11.27 24.60
CA ALA A 594 -21.32 10.25 23.84
C ALA A 594 -21.20 8.85 24.49
N LEU A 595 -19.99 8.43 24.89
CA LEU A 595 -19.75 7.16 25.58
C LEU A 595 -20.46 7.07 26.94
N GLN A 596 -20.64 8.20 27.61
CA GLN A 596 -21.32 8.31 28.90
C GLN A 596 -22.83 8.57 28.77
N SER A 597 -23.35 8.58 27.53
CA SER A 597 -24.77 8.85 27.25
C SER A 597 -25.28 10.19 27.83
N LYS A 598 -24.38 11.17 28.01
CA LYS A 598 -24.75 12.50 28.52
C LYS A 598 -25.65 13.24 27.53
N PRO A 599 -26.45 14.22 28.00
CA PRO A 599 -27.22 15.10 27.13
C PRO A 599 -26.29 15.87 26.19
N VAL A 600 -26.66 15.91 24.90
CA VAL A 600 -25.89 16.64 23.89
C VAL A 600 -26.23 18.11 23.96
N LYS A 601 -25.21 18.96 24.15
CA LYS A 601 -25.37 20.42 24.17
C LYS A 601 -25.65 20.98 22.76
N ASP A 602 -25.01 20.41 21.75
CA ASP A 602 -24.97 20.94 20.39
C ASP A 602 -25.38 19.86 19.37
N SER A 603 -26.65 19.46 19.36
CA SER A 603 -27.14 18.39 18.47
C SER A 603 -27.06 18.76 16.99
N ILE A 604 -26.77 17.81 16.12
CA ILE A 604 -26.77 18.05 14.66
C ILE A 604 -28.19 18.37 14.17
N THR A 605 -28.34 19.52 13.52
CA THR A 605 -29.62 20.06 12.99
C THR A 605 -29.74 19.86 11.49
N ARG A 606 -28.62 19.89 10.76
CA ARG A 606 -28.62 19.73 9.29
C ARG A 606 -27.40 18.96 8.81
N ILE A 607 -27.58 18.26 7.70
CA ILE A 607 -26.48 17.60 7.00
C ILE A 607 -26.46 17.95 5.52
N ARG A 608 -25.27 17.92 4.93
CA ARG A 608 -25.07 18.11 3.49
C ARG A 608 -23.95 17.23 2.97
N LEU A 609 -24.16 16.64 1.80
CA LEU A 609 -23.15 15.86 1.09
C LEU A 609 -22.61 16.66 -0.09
N ASP A 610 -21.29 16.86 -0.12
CA ASP A 610 -20.58 17.66 -1.11
C ASP A 610 -19.45 16.82 -1.76
N PRO A 611 -19.71 16.05 -2.83
CA PRO A 611 -18.65 15.44 -3.62
C PRO A 611 -17.91 16.47 -4.47
N GLU A 612 -16.61 16.26 -4.72
CA GLU A 612 -15.81 17.14 -5.59
C GLU A 612 -16.35 17.19 -7.03
N SER A 613 -16.94 16.09 -7.51
CA SER A 613 -17.66 16.06 -8.77
C SER A 613 -19.07 15.50 -8.58
N PRO A 614 -20.13 16.27 -8.88
CA PRO A 614 -21.50 15.80 -8.73
C PRO A 614 -21.87 14.67 -9.71
N ASN A 615 -21.12 14.49 -10.79
CA ASN A 615 -21.40 13.47 -11.81
C ASN A 615 -20.82 12.08 -11.47
N HIS A 616 -19.95 12.00 -10.46
CA HIS A 616 -19.35 10.73 -10.04
C HIS A 616 -20.36 9.84 -9.32
N TYR A 617 -21.21 10.44 -8.49
CA TYR A 617 -22.12 9.75 -7.60
C TYR A 617 -23.56 9.93 -8.05
N GLY A 618 -24.33 8.84 -7.99
CA GLY A 618 -25.77 8.90 -8.17
C GLY A 618 -26.45 9.56 -6.96
N GLN A 619 -27.78 9.64 -6.99
CA GLN A 619 -28.55 10.27 -5.92
C GLN A 619 -28.35 9.53 -4.59
N PRO A 620 -27.77 10.19 -3.56
CA PRO A 620 -27.63 9.59 -2.24
C PRO A 620 -28.98 9.43 -1.52
N SER A 621 -29.04 8.42 -0.65
CA SER A 621 -30.18 8.21 0.26
C SER A 621 -29.69 8.23 1.71
N LEU A 622 -30.43 8.94 2.56
CA LEU A 622 -30.24 8.96 4.01
C LEU A 622 -31.35 8.12 4.65
N GLN A 623 -30.97 7.09 5.40
CA GLN A 623 -31.88 6.43 6.32
C GLN A 623 -31.64 6.97 7.72
N LEU A 624 -32.70 7.48 8.35
CA LEU A 624 -32.72 7.79 9.77
C LEU A 624 -33.20 6.56 10.52
N LEU A 625 -32.44 6.18 11.56
CA LEU A 625 -32.75 5.04 12.40
C LEU A 625 -32.89 5.48 13.86
N GLU A 626 -33.82 4.85 14.56
CA GLU A 626 -33.98 4.97 16.01
C GLU A 626 -33.42 3.72 16.68
N GLU A 627 -32.89 3.90 17.89
CA GLU A 627 -32.55 2.79 18.73
C GLU A 627 -33.83 2.13 19.29
N THR A 628 -33.99 0.84 19.06
CA THR A 628 -34.99 0.02 19.73
C THR A 628 -34.43 -0.43 21.07
N LEU A 629 -35.10 -0.09 22.17
CA LEU A 629 -34.77 -0.54 23.53
C LEU A 629 -34.26 -1.98 23.51
N SER A 630 -32.98 -2.17 23.84
CA SER A 630 -32.48 -3.48 24.19
C SER A 630 -33.23 -3.91 25.44
N GLN A 631 -34.04 -4.95 25.33
CA GLN A 631 -34.54 -5.63 26.52
C GLN A 631 -33.32 -6.12 27.28
N ILE A 632 -32.91 -5.37 28.30
CA ILE A 632 -32.17 -5.90 29.43
C ILE A 632 -33.17 -6.86 30.07
N THR A 633 -33.11 -8.13 29.70
CA THR A 633 -33.66 -9.19 30.54
C THR A 633 -32.81 -9.18 31.80
N PHE A 634 -33.26 -8.44 32.81
CA PHE A 634 -32.93 -8.78 34.19
C PHE A 634 -33.40 -10.22 34.36
N ALA A 635 -32.45 -11.14 34.44
CA ALA A 635 -32.74 -12.44 35.03
C ALA A 635 -33.08 -12.14 36.49
N ASP A 636 -34.37 -12.13 36.80
CA ASP A 636 -34.83 -12.17 38.19
C ASP A 636 -34.20 -13.39 38.87
N HIS A 637 -33.76 -13.13 40.10
CA HIS A 637 -32.89 -13.94 40.98
C HIS A 637 -33.09 -15.46 41.02
#